data_AF-A0A0F5VQW6-F1
#
_entry.id   AF-A0A0F5VQW6-F1
#
_cell.length_a   1.000
_cell.length_b   1.000
_cell.length_c   1.000
_cell.angle_alpha   90.00
_cell.angle_beta   90.00
_cell.angle_gamma   90.00
#
_symmetry.space_group_name_H-M   'P 1'
#
loop_
_entity.id
_entity.type
_entity.pdbx_description
1 polymer ?
#
loop_
_entity_poly.entity_id
_entity_poly.type
_entity_poly.pdbx_seq_one_letter_code
_entity_poly.pdbx_strand_id
1 'polypeptide(L)' 'MVLLQETTARGDSYGRGLTEHELGHVLSAIGDERTARRRWHSALSALEGTDAQVLADLRALTSDATVSRPMTSLVG' A
#
# COMPACT_ATOMS: atom_id res chain seq x y z
N MET A 1 -22.86 18.12 14.05
CA MET A 1 -22.23 16.87 14.56
C MET A 1 -21.59 16.04 13.43
N VAL A 2 -22.24 15.84 12.28
CA VAL A 2 -21.70 15.03 11.16
C VAL A 2 -20.29 15.45 10.69
N LEU A 3 -20.02 16.75 10.54
CA LEU A 3 -18.71 17.23 10.08
C LEU A 3 -17.55 16.79 10.99
N LEU A 4 -17.74 16.83 12.31
CA LEU A 4 -16.69 16.41 13.26
C LEU A 4 -16.39 14.92 13.14
N GLN A 5 -17.43 14.09 13.01
CA GLN A 5 -17.28 12.65 12.84
C GLN A 5 -16.53 12.31 11.55
N GLU A 6 -16.87 12.98 10.45
CA GLU A 6 -16.18 12.83 9.17
C GLU A 6 -14.70 13.26 9.26
N THR A 7 -14.41 14.38 9.91
CA THR A 7 -13.02 14.83 10.07
C THR A 7 -12.20 13.87 10.94
N THR A 8 -12.79 13.32 12.01
CA THR A 8 -12.13 12.31 12.85
C THR A 8 -11.89 11.03 12.06
N ALA A 9 -12.89 10.51 11.35
CA ALA A 9 -12.75 9.30 10.55
C ALA A 9 -11.68 9.42 9.45
N ARG A 10 -11.59 10.60 8.81
CA ARG A 10 -10.52 10.90 7.85
C ARG A 10 -9.15 10.97 8.51
N GLY A 11 -9.04 11.61 9.68
CA GLY A 11 -7.81 11.66 10.46
C GLY A 11 -7.31 10.27 10.88
N ASP A 12 -8.21 9.42 11.38
CA ASP A 12 -7.89 8.05 11.78
C ASP A 12 -7.44 7.19 10.59
N SER A 13 -8.12 7.34 9.46
CA SER A 13 -7.74 6.64 8.22
C SER A 13 -6.38 7.11 7.71
N TYR A 14 -6.09 8.41 7.77
CA TYR A 14 -4.78 8.96 7.39
C TYR A 14 -3.65 8.41 8.28
N GLY A 15 -3.81 8.46 9.61
CA GLY A 15 -2.81 7.92 10.54
C GLY A 15 -2.58 6.42 10.38
N ARG A 16 -3.66 5.65 10.16
CA ARG A 16 -3.56 4.22 9.84
C ARG A 16 -2.78 3.99 8.56
N GLY A 17 -3.06 4.76 7.51
CA GLY A 17 -2.40 4.61 6.22
C GLY A 17 -0.88 4.80 6.30
N LEU A 18 -0.41 5.82 7.02
CA LEU A 18 1.02 6.03 7.24
C LEU A 18 1.65 4.87 8.04
N THR A 19 0.96 4.39 9.06
CA THR A 19 1.44 3.25 9.87
C THR A 19 1.58 1.98 9.02
N GLU A 20 0.62 1.72 8.13
CA GLU A 20 0.64 0.55 7.25
C GLU A 20 1.73 0.65 6.17
N HIS A 21 2.04 1.85 5.69
CA HIS A 21 3.16 2.07 4.75
C HIS A 21 4.50 1.68 5.38
N GLU A 22 4.78 2.20 6.56
CA GLU A 22 6.02 1.88 7.31
C GLU A 22 6.09 0.40 7.69
N LEU A 23 4.96 -0.19 8.12
CA LEU A 23 4.90 -1.61 8.42
C LEU A 23 5.20 -2.47 7.18
N GLY A 24 4.77 -2.05 6.00
CA GLY A 24 5.10 -2.72 4.75
C GLY A 24 6.61 -2.75 4.49
N HIS A 25 7.31 -1.64 4.71
CA HIS A 25 8.78 -1.58 4.61
C HIS A 25 9.48 -2.48 5.62
N VAL A 26 9.03 -2.49 6.88
CA VAL A 26 9.56 -3.40 7.91
C VAL A 26 9.40 -4.86 7.50
N LEU A 27 8.22 -5.23 6.98
CA LEU A 27 7.94 -6.60 6.53
C LEU A 27 8.79 -7.01 5.33
N SER A 28 8.98 -6.11 4.37
CA SER A 28 9.84 -6.37 3.20
C SER A 28 11.30 -6.54 3.63
N ALA A 29 11.79 -5.71 4.56
CA ALA A 29 13.15 -5.81 5.09
C ALA A 29 13.44 -7.14 5.80
N ILE A 30 12.42 -7.79 6.38
CA ILE A 30 12.54 -9.12 6.99
C ILE A 30 12.17 -10.27 6.03
N GLY A 31 11.90 -9.97 4.76
CA GLY A 31 11.63 -10.94 3.70
C GLY A 31 10.17 -11.39 3.57
N ASP A 32 9.23 -10.86 4.35
CA ASP A 32 7.79 -11.15 4.19
C ASP A 32 7.13 -10.22 3.16
N GLU A 33 7.57 -10.38 1.91
CA GLU A 33 7.16 -9.54 0.79
C GLU A 33 5.65 -9.65 0.48
N ARG A 34 5.06 -10.82 0.73
CA ARG A 34 3.62 -11.01 0.52
C ARG A 34 2.81 -10.19 1.53
N THR A 35 3.22 -10.16 2.79
CA THR A 35 2.53 -9.36 3.81
C THR A 35 2.84 -7.88 3.65
N ALA A 36 4.07 -7.51 3.27
CA ALA A 36 4.45 -6.14 2.91
C ALA A 36 3.50 -5.54 1.87
N ARG A 37 3.31 -6.25 0.74
CA ARG A 37 2.38 -5.83 -0.32
C ARG A 37 0.95 -5.64 0.16
N ARG A 38 0.45 -6.48 1.08
CA ARG A 38 -0.90 -6.30 1.64
C ARG A 38 -0.99 -5.02 2.48
N ARG A 39 0.07 -4.68 3.22
CA ARG A 39 0.12 -3.43 4.00
C ARG A 39 0.21 -2.20 3.11
N TRP A 40 1.02 -2.24 2.05
CA TRP A 40 1.06 -1.14 1.08
C TRP A 40 -0.28 -0.94 0.34
N HIS A 41 -1.00 -2.01 -0.02
CA HIS A 41 -2.35 -1.87 -0.60
C HIS A 41 -3.34 -1.22 0.38
N SER A 42 -3.30 -1.62 1.65
CA SER A 42 -4.16 -1.05 2.69
C SER A 42 -3.82 0.42 2.95
N ALA A 43 -2.53 0.77 3.00
CA ALA A 43 -2.04 2.14 3.11
C ALA A 43 -2.50 3.00 1.93
N LEU A 44 -2.36 2.49 0.69
CA LEU A 44 -2.83 3.19 -0.50
C LEU A 44 -4.33 3.46 -0.43
N SER A 45 -5.13 2.45 -0.06
CA SER A 45 -6.58 2.61 0.08
C SER A 45 -6.98 3.64 1.15
N ALA A 46 -6.19 3.80 2.22
CA ALA A 46 -6.48 4.72 3.30
C ALA A 46 -6.05 6.17 3.00
N LEU A 47 -5.04 6.34 2.14
CA LEU A 47 -4.45 7.64 1.79
C LEU A 47 -4.89 8.17 0.42
N GLU A 48 -5.57 7.37 -0.40
CA GLU A 48 -6.02 7.81 -1.73
C GLU A 48 -6.92 9.06 -1.61
N GLY A 49 -6.66 10.06 -2.45
CA GLY A 49 -7.35 11.35 -2.39
C GLY A 49 -6.87 12.31 -1.29
N THR A 50 -5.81 11.96 -0.55
CA THR A 50 -5.10 12.86 0.38
C THR A 50 -3.87 13.47 -0.30
N ASP A 51 -3.16 14.37 0.41
CA ASP A 51 -1.89 14.97 0.02
C ASP A 51 -0.66 14.21 0.58
N ALA A 52 -0.85 12.98 1.04
CA ALA A 52 0.23 12.17 1.59
C ALA A 52 1.36 11.96 0.56
N GLN A 53 2.58 12.35 0.95
CA GLN A 53 3.76 12.30 0.07
C GLN A 53 4.13 10.86 -0.37
N VAL A 54 3.70 9.87 0.40
CA VAL A 54 3.98 8.45 0.16
C VAL A 54 3.13 7.82 -0.96
N LEU A 55 2.14 8.54 -1.51
CA LEU A 55 1.23 7.99 -2.53
C LEU A 55 1.94 7.55 -3.82
N ALA A 56 2.97 8.27 -4.25
CA ALA A 56 3.73 7.90 -5.44
C ALA A 56 4.49 6.57 -5.22
N ASP A 57 5.13 6.43 -4.07
CA ASP A 57 5.83 5.22 -3.64
C ASP A 57 4.86 4.03 -3.50
N LEU A 58 3.74 4.23 -2.80
CA LEU A 58 2.71 3.20 -2.63
C LEU A 58 2.14 2.70 -3.96
N ARG A 59 1.93 3.58 -4.95
CA ARG A 59 1.49 3.17 -6.29
C ARG A 59 2.57 2.35 -6.99
N ALA A 60 3.84 2.70 -6.86
CA ALA A 60 4.92 1.90 -7.43
C ALA A 60 5.00 0.50 -6.80
N LEU A 61 4.99 0.43 -5.46
CA LEU A 61 5.07 -0.81 -4.69
C LEU A 61 3.90 -1.79 -4.91
N THR A 62 2.75 -1.27 -5.34
CA THR A 62 1.53 -2.06 -5.55
C THR A 62 1.26 -2.42 -7.02
N SER A 63 1.94 -1.77 -7.96
CA SER A 63 1.73 -1.99 -9.41
C SER A 63 2.37 -3.28 -9.94
N ASP A 64 3.32 -3.88 -9.22
CA ASP A 64 4.23 -4.91 -9.76
C ASP A 64 3.65 -6.34 -9.80
N ALA A 65 2.32 -6.49 -9.92
CA ALA A 65 1.63 -7.78 -10.02
C ALA A 65 1.36 -8.25 -11.47
N THR A 66 1.76 -7.50 -12.50
CA THR A 66 1.45 -7.85 -13.91
C THR A 66 2.63 -8.20 -14.80
N VAL A 67 3.89 -8.02 -14.37
CA VAL A 67 5.06 -8.33 -15.21
C VAL A 67 5.96 -9.39 -14.55
N SER A 68 5.39 -10.56 -14.26
CA SER A 68 6.23 -11.74 -14.06
C SER A 68 5.48 -13.02 -14.43
N ARG A 69 5.52 -13.35 -15.73
CA ARG A 69 5.72 -14.70 -16.30
C ARG A 69 5.56 -14.68 -17.83
N PRO A 70 6.64 -14.61 -18.64
CA PRO A 70 6.70 -15.43 -19.82
C PRO A 70 7.03 -16.87 -19.38
N MET A 71 6.03 -17.76 -19.43
CA MET A 71 6.31 -19.19 -19.57
C MET A 71 6.90 -19.38 -20.96
N THR A 72 8.21 -19.21 -21.09
CA THR A 72 8.93 -19.67 -22.28
C THR A 72 8.91 -21.20 -22.21
N SER A 73 7.89 -21.79 -22.82
CA SER A 73 7.83 -23.21 -23.13
C SER A 73 8.94 -23.51 -24.14
N LEU A 74 10.11 -23.93 -23.66
CA LEU A 74 11.11 -24.60 -24.48
C LEU A 74 10.76 -26.10 -24.48
N VAL A 75 10.01 -26.53 -25.49
CA VAL A 75 10.01 -27.93 -25.93
C VAL A 75 10.35 -27.88 -27.41
N GLY A 76 11.62 -28.20 -27.69
CA GLY A 76 12.11 -28.63 -28.99
C GLY A 76 12.78 -29.99 -28.79
#